data_AF-A0ABD2WIG7-F1
#
_entry.id   AF-A0ABD2WIG7-F1
#
_cell.length_a   1.000
_cell.length_b   1.000
_cell.length_c   1.000
_cell.angle_alpha   90.00
_cell.angle_beta   90.00
_cell.angle_gamma   90.00
#
_symmetry.space_group_name_H-M   'P 1'
#
loop_
_entity.id
_entity.type
_entity.pdbx_description
1 polymer ?
#
loop_
_entity_poly.entity_id
_entity_poly.type
_entity_poly.pdbx_seq_one_letter_code
_entity_poly.pdbx_strand_id
1 'polypeptide(L)'
;MKLKQGPSYPKKLKLCLRYLQKLKVSLHRLAPKPENSTLKIFKAKKRAAGALEYQAKRMKILSNNKQKPITVGDCVIVPMSDVDKAKSDLRNIIAIVMKKKRRLI
;
A
#
# COMPACT_ATOMS: atom_id res chain seq x y z
N MET A 1 -9.50 60.87 34.23
CA MET A 1 -9.81 59.48 33.79
C MET A 1 -8.99 58.51 34.63
N LYS A 2 -9.60 57.75 35.54
CA LYS A 2 -8.88 56.73 36.34
C LYS A 2 -8.81 55.44 35.53
N LEU A 3 -7.62 55.09 35.06
CA LEU A 3 -7.32 53.77 34.49
C LEU A 3 -7.55 52.73 35.59
N LYS A 4 -8.57 51.87 35.42
CA LYS A 4 -8.83 50.74 36.30
C LYS A 4 -7.62 49.80 36.21
N GLN A 5 -6.76 49.83 37.23
CA GLN A 5 -5.71 48.83 37.40
C GLN A 5 -6.38 47.47 37.55
N GLY A 6 -6.06 46.55 36.65
CA GLY A 6 -6.57 45.18 36.70
C GLY A 6 -6.17 44.46 37.99
N PRO A 7 -6.83 43.33 38.32
CA PRO A 7 -6.60 42.62 39.58
C PRO A 7 -5.11 42.28 39.76
N SER A 8 -4.51 42.81 40.83
CA SER A 8 -3.13 42.51 41.23
C SER A 8 -3.10 41.13 41.86
N TYR A 9 -2.91 40.11 41.04
CA TYR A 9 -2.82 38.73 41.53
C TYR A 9 -1.59 38.56 42.42
N PRO A 10 -1.70 37.86 43.57
CA PRO A 10 -0.58 37.58 44.45
C PRO A 10 0.53 36.83 43.68
N LYS A 11 1.80 37.10 44.02
CA LYS A 11 2.98 36.60 43.30
C LYS A 11 2.93 35.09 43.00
N LYS A 12 2.34 34.30 43.90
CA LYS A 12 2.13 32.84 43.76
C LYS A 12 1.24 32.47 42.55
N LEU A 13 0.16 33.22 42.28
CA LEU A 13 -0.71 32.97 41.13
C LEU A 13 -0.02 33.28 39.80
N LYS A 14 0.83 34.32 39.74
CA LYS A 14 1.61 34.66 38.54
C LYS A 14 2.64 33.57 38.20
N LEU A 15 3.27 32.99 39.22
CA LEU A 15 4.20 31.88 39.04
C LEU A 15 3.47 30.63 38.49
N CYS A 16 2.29 30.33 39.04
CA CYS A 16 1.46 29.22 38.61
C CYS A 16 1.00 29.38 37.14
N LEU A 17 0.56 30.58 36.75
CA LEU A 17 0.20 30.91 35.37
C LEU A 17 1.36 30.72 34.38
N ARG A 18 2.58 31.12 34.76
CA ARG A 18 3.78 30.88 33.95
C ARG A 18 4.10 29.39 33.82
N TYR A 19 3.92 28.63 34.90
CA TYR A 19 4.14 27.19 34.89
C TYR A 19 3.13 26.49 33.97
N LEU A 20 1.85 26.86 34.05
CA LEU A 20 0.80 26.34 33.15
C LEU A 20 1.04 26.72 31.68
N GLN A 21 1.52 27.94 31.40
CA GLN A 21 1.93 28.33 30.05
C GLN A 21 3.10 27.49 29.52
N LYS A 22 4.13 27.25 30.34
CA LYS A 22 5.24 26.36 29.97
C LYS A 22 4.76 24.94 29.69
N LEU A 23 3.90 24.38 30.56
CA LEU A 23 3.33 23.04 30.38
C LEU A 23 2.51 22.93 29.08
N LYS A 24 1.72 23.97 28.74
CA LYS A 24 0.92 24.00 27.50
C LYS A 24 1.81 24.00 26.24
N VAL A 25 2.92 24.75 26.27
CA VAL A 25 3.90 24.76 25.17
C VAL A 25 4.60 23.40 25.05
N SER A 26 4.96 22.77 26.16
CA SER A 26 5.57 21.43 26.16
C SER A 26 4.62 20.35 25.63
N LEU A 27 3.33 20.41 26.01
CA LEU A 27 2.29 19.51 25.50
C LEU A 27 2.10 19.64 23.97
N HIS A 28 2.09 20.86 23.43
CA HIS A 28 1.94 21.08 21.98
C HIS A 28 3.15 20.56 21.17
N ARG A 29 4.34 20.43 21.79
CA ARG A 29 5.53 19.87 21.13
C ARG A 29 5.56 18.35 21.12
N LEU A 30 4.82 17.70 22.02
CA LEU A 30 4.72 16.25 22.16
C LEU A 30 3.50 15.66 21.44
N ALA A 31 2.55 16.50 21.02
CA ALA A 31 1.40 16.05 20.25
C ALA A 31 1.85 15.56 18.86
N PRO A 32 1.60 14.29 18.49
CA PRO A 32 1.86 13.82 17.14
C PRO A 32 1.01 14.65 16.17
N LYS A 33 1.65 15.25 15.16
CA LYS A 33 0.93 15.92 14.08
C LYS A 33 -0.03 14.89 13.45
N PRO A 34 -1.28 15.24 13.13
CA PRO A 34 -2.18 14.32 12.45
C PRO A 34 -1.58 14.00 11.08
N GLU A 35 -0.87 12.89 10.98
CA GLU A 35 -0.37 12.42 9.70
C GLU A 35 -1.59 11.98 8.89
N ASN A 36 -1.90 12.75 7.84
CA ASN A 36 -3.04 12.52 6.94
C ASN A 36 -3.09 11.05 6.48
N SER A 37 -4.04 10.28 7.02
CA SER A 37 -4.24 8.85 6.76
C SER A 37 -4.37 8.55 5.26
N THR A 38 -4.97 9.47 4.52
CA THR A 38 -5.14 9.43 3.06
C THR A 38 -3.81 9.40 2.30
N LEU A 39 -2.81 10.17 2.73
CA LEU A 39 -1.48 10.18 2.12
C LEU A 39 -0.74 8.86 2.34
N LYS A 40 -0.92 8.23 3.51
CA LYS A 40 -0.34 6.90 3.79
C LYS A 40 -0.96 5.83 2.89
N ILE A 41 -2.28 5.85 2.73
CA ILE A 41 -3.01 4.92 1.86
C ILE A 41 -2.56 5.09 0.40
N PHE A 42 -2.43 6.32 -0.08
CA PHE A 42 -1.98 6.59 -1.45
C PHE A 42 -0.55 6.07 -1.70
N LYS A 43 0.38 6.33 -0.77
CA LYS A 43 1.75 5.81 -0.84
C LYS A 43 1.77 4.27 -0.83
N ALA A 44 0.95 3.64 -0.01
CA ALA A 44 0.83 2.18 0.04
C ALA A 44 0.31 1.61 -1.28
N LYS A 45 -0.74 2.19 -1.87
CA LYS A 45 -1.27 1.78 -3.18
C LYS A 45 -0.22 1.89 -4.29
N LYS A 46 0.51 3.00 -4.35
CA LYS A 46 1.57 3.20 -5.34
C LYS A 46 2.69 2.16 -5.21
N ARG A 47 3.09 1.84 -3.97
CA ARG A 47 4.09 0.79 -3.69
C ARG A 47 3.60 -0.60 -4.07
N ALA A 48 2.34 -0.92 -3.74
CA ALA A 48 1.74 -2.19 -4.08
C ALA A 48 1.68 -2.40 -5.60
N ALA A 49 1.25 -1.38 -6.35
CA ALA A 49 1.23 -1.44 -7.82
C ALA A 49 2.63 -1.70 -8.40
N GLY A 50 3.65 -0.94 -7.96
CA GLY A 50 5.02 -1.16 -8.42
C GLY A 50 5.59 -2.52 -8.05
N ALA A 51 5.27 -3.05 -6.87
CA ALA A 51 5.68 -4.37 -6.43
C ALA A 51 5.04 -5.48 -7.29
N LEU A 52 3.75 -5.35 -7.61
CA LEU A 52 3.03 -6.29 -8.48
C LEU A 52 3.59 -6.27 -9.91
N GLU A 53 3.89 -5.09 -10.47
CA GLU A 53 4.54 -4.98 -11.78
C GLU A 53 5.91 -5.66 -11.80
N TYR A 54 6.73 -5.41 -10.77
CA TYR A 54 8.04 -6.03 -10.63
C TYR A 54 7.94 -7.56 -10.51
N GLN A 55 6.99 -8.04 -9.70
CA GLN A 55 6.72 -9.46 -9.54
C GLN A 55 6.28 -10.10 -10.85
N ALA A 56 5.37 -9.47 -11.59
CA ALA A 56 4.90 -9.96 -12.89
C ALA A 56 6.05 -10.07 -13.90
N LYS A 57 6.92 -9.05 -13.98
CA LYS A 57 8.12 -9.08 -14.83
C LYS A 57 9.06 -10.23 -14.46
N ARG A 58 9.33 -10.41 -13.16
CA ARG A 58 10.18 -11.52 -12.68
C ARG A 58 9.57 -12.88 -13.00
N MET A 59 8.28 -13.07 -12.77
CA MET A 59 7.58 -14.33 -13.05
C MET A 59 7.63 -14.67 -14.54
N LYS A 60 7.43 -13.68 -15.41
CA LYS A 60 7.53 -13.86 -16.87
C LYS A 60 8.92 -14.31 -17.30
N ILE A 61 9.98 -13.65 -16.81
CA ILE A 61 11.37 -14.02 -17.12
C ILE A 61 11.66 -15.45 -16.66
N LEU A 62 11.29 -15.78 -15.42
CA LEU A 62 11.49 -17.13 -14.88
C LEU A 62 10.72 -18.19 -15.69
N SER A 63 9.49 -17.89 -16.10
CA SER A 63 8.69 -18.78 -16.93
C SER A 63 9.33 -19.01 -18.30
N ASN A 64 9.76 -17.93 -18.96
CA ASN A 64 10.41 -18.00 -20.27
C ASN A 64 11.73 -18.78 -20.24
N ASN A 65 12.47 -18.72 -19.12
CA ASN A 65 13.71 -19.47 -18.96
C ASN A 65 13.47 -20.95 -18.67
N LYS A 66 12.38 -21.29 -17.97
CA LYS A 66 12.04 -22.68 -17.61
C LYS A 66 11.33 -23.43 -18.73
N GLN A 67 10.52 -22.74 -19.53
CA GLN A 67 9.66 -23.35 -20.54
C GLN A 67 10.14 -23.02 -21.95
N LYS A 68 10.07 -24.00 -22.85
CA LYS A 68 10.38 -23.78 -24.26
C LYS A 68 9.36 -22.81 -24.88
N PRO A 69 9.79 -21.93 -25.80
CA PRO A 69 8.88 -21.05 -26.51
C PRO A 69 7.91 -21.87 -27.37
N ILE A 70 6.62 -21.70 -27.12
CA ILE A 70 5.55 -22.40 -27.84
C ILE A 70 5.36 -21.87 -29.27
N THR A 71 5.16 -22.77 -30.24
CA THR A 71 4.86 -22.48 -31.64
C THR A 71 3.42 -22.81 -32.01
N VAL A 72 2.94 -22.23 -33.12
CA VAL A 72 1.63 -22.56 -33.69
C VAL A 72 1.71 -23.97 -34.27
N GLY A 73 0.74 -24.82 -33.94
CA GLY A 73 0.71 -26.24 -34.28
C GLY A 73 1.17 -27.16 -33.14
N ASP A 74 1.80 -26.64 -32.08
CA ASP A 74 2.22 -27.46 -30.95
C ASP A 74 1.02 -28.06 -30.21
N CYS A 75 1.14 -29.31 -29.80
CA CYS A 75 0.21 -29.95 -28.86
C CYS A 75 0.64 -29.66 -27.43
N VAL A 76 -0.27 -29.14 -26.61
CA VAL A 76 -0.01 -28.80 -25.20
C VAL A 76 -1.09 -29.31 -24.28
N ILE A 77 -0.68 -29.56 -23.04
CA ILE A 77 -1.57 -29.93 -21.94
C ILE A 77 -1.80 -28.67 -21.10
N VAL A 78 -3.05 -28.23 -21.02
CA VAL A 78 -3.48 -27.12 -20.17
C VAL A 78 -4.00 -27.72 -18.86
N PRO A 79 -3.30 -27.51 -17.74
CA PRO A 79 -3.75 -28.02 -16.45
C PRO A 79 -5.02 -27.29 -16.02
N MET A 80 -6.02 -28.04 -15.57
CA MET A 80 -7.19 -27.44 -14.94
C MET A 80 -6.82 -26.86 -13.58
N SER A 81 -7.31 -25.65 -13.29
CA SER A 81 -7.09 -25.03 -11.99
C SER A 81 -7.84 -25.82 -10.90
N ASP A 82 -7.32 -25.83 -9.68
CA ASP A 82 -7.97 -26.56 -8.58
C ASP A 82 -9.36 -26.00 -8.25
N VAL A 83 -9.60 -24.73 -8.55
CA VAL A 83 -10.91 -24.07 -8.41
C VAL A 83 -11.90 -24.60 -9.45
N ASP A 84 -11.45 -24.80 -10.68
CA ASP A 84 -12.29 -25.29 -11.79
C ASP A 84 -12.53 -26.80 -11.71
N LYS A 85 -11.58 -27.56 -11.14
CA LYS A 85 -11.70 -29.00 -10.88
C LYS A 85 -12.93 -29.36 -10.03
N ALA A 86 -13.38 -28.46 -9.14
CA ALA A 86 -14.58 -28.69 -8.34
C ALA A 86 -15.89 -28.59 -9.16
N LYS A 87 -15.85 -27.99 -10.34
CA LYS A 87 -17.03 -27.69 -11.18
C LYS A 87 -17.02 -28.42 -12.53
N SER A 88 -15.92 -29.04 -12.90
CA SER A 88 -15.68 -29.66 -14.21
C SER A 88 -15.02 -31.03 -14.04
N ASP A 89 -15.05 -31.85 -15.09
CA ASP A 89 -14.26 -33.08 -15.17
C ASP A 89 -12.79 -32.82 -14.80
N LEU A 90 -12.21 -33.69 -13.96
CA LEU A 90 -10.92 -33.49 -13.28
C LEU A 90 -9.70 -33.58 -14.22
N ARG A 91 -9.94 -33.75 -15.51
CA ARG A 91 -8.92 -34.04 -16.50
C ARG A 91 -8.30 -32.76 -17.05
N ASN A 92 -7.00 -32.82 -17.34
CA ASN A 92 -6.32 -31.74 -18.05
C ASN A 92 -6.79 -31.69 -19.51
N ILE A 93 -6.84 -30.48 -20.07
CA ILE A 93 -7.23 -30.29 -21.47
C ILE A 93 -6.01 -30.51 -22.37
N ILE A 94 -6.16 -31.34 -23.40
CA ILE A 94 -5.18 -31.45 -24.49
C ILE A 94 -5.63 -30.51 -25.61
N ALA A 95 -4.76 -29.61 -26.06
CA ALA A 95 -5.09 -28.59 -27.04
C ALA A 95 -3.96 -28.38 -28.05
N ILE A 96 -4.33 -27.92 -29.25
CA ILE A 96 -3.38 -27.51 -30.30
C ILE A 96 -3.34 -25.98 -30.37
N VAL A 97 -2.13 -25.42 -30.43
CA VAL A 97 -1.92 -23.98 -30.47
C VAL A 97 -2.27 -23.43 -31.85
N MET A 98 -3.43 -22.79 -31.98
CA MET A 98 -3.85 -22.21 -33.27
C MET A 98 -3.27 -20.81 -33.53
N LYS A 99 -3.08 -20.00 -32.48
CA LYS A 99 -2.62 -18.62 -32.62
C LYS A 99 -1.89 -18.15 -31.37
N LYS A 100 -0.74 -17.51 -31.56
CA LYS A 100 0.03 -16.88 -30.47
C LYS A 100 -0.12 -15.36 -30.54
N LYS A 101 -0.75 -14.75 -29.54
CA LYS A 101 -0.74 -13.29 -29.37
C LYS A 101 0.52 -12.86 -28.62
N ARG A 102 1.27 -11.91 -29.17
CA ARG A 102 2.36 -11.24 -28.44
C ARG A 102 1.76 -10.11 -27.61
N ARG A 103 1.71 -10.26 -26.28
CA ARG A 103 1.48 -9.13 -25.37
C ARG A 103 2.82 -8.66 -24.79
N LEU A 104 3.15 -7.40 -25.06
CA LEU A 104 4.20 -6.66 -24.40
C LEU A 104 3.71 -6.39 -22.97
N ILE A 105 4.48 -6.86 -21.99
CA ILE A 105 4.38 -6.47 -20.58
C ILE A 105 5.69 -5.75 -20.30
#